data_AF-Q6SCK4-F1
#
_entry.id   AF-Q6SCK4-F1
#
_cell.length_a   1.000
_cell.length_b   1.000
_cell.length_c   1.000
_cell.angle_alpha   90.00
_cell.angle_beta   90.00
_cell.angle_gamma   90.00
#
_symmetry.space_group_name_H-M   'P 1'
#
loop_
_entity.id
_entity.type
_entity.pdbx_description
1 polymer ?
#
loop_
_entity_poly.entity_id
_entity_poly.type
_entity_poly.pdbx_seq_one_letter_code
_entity_poly.pdbx_strand_id
1 'polypeptide(L)'
;VMVYKFHEDEHGEVVAESKRPDLDPYIGLHYPSTDIPQASRFLFKQNRVRMIVDCNATPVQVVQDEGLMQPLCLVGSTLRAPHGCHAQYMANMGSIASLAMAVIINGNDGETCWWEDCNGVVGLGCFAIITSARCISIPFSAIALQF
;
A
#
# COMPACT_ATOMS: atom_id res chain seq x y z
N VAL A 1 -13.45 -0.58 -3.98
CA VAL A 1 -12.29 -0.73 -4.88
C VAL A 1 -11.89 0.63 -5.35
N MET A 2 -10.61 0.98 -5.27
CA MET A 2 -10.11 2.29 -5.70
C MET A 2 -8.83 2.17 -6.52
N VAL A 3 -8.57 3.16 -7.36
CA VAL A 3 -7.32 3.34 -8.10
C VAL A 3 -6.59 4.54 -7.51
N TYR A 4 -5.43 4.27 -6.94
CA TYR A 4 -4.57 5.27 -6.32
C TYR A 4 -3.41 5.63 -7.26
N LYS A 5 -3.33 6.89 -7.71
CA LYS A 5 -2.28 7.40 -8.60
C LYS A 5 -1.22 8.15 -7.80
N PHE A 6 0.06 7.92 -8.08
CA PHE A 6 1.15 8.76 -7.57
C PHE A 6 1.41 9.95 -8.49
N HIS A 7 1.64 11.11 -7.89
CA HIS A 7 2.04 12.36 -8.54
C HIS A 7 3.56 12.57 -8.47
N GLU A 8 4.04 13.63 -9.12
CA GLU A 8 5.48 13.93 -9.30
C GLU A 8 6.22 14.22 -7.98
N ASP A 9 5.54 14.88 -7.05
CA ASP A 9 5.99 15.16 -5.68
C ASP A 9 5.74 13.97 -4.72
N GLU A 10 5.54 12.78 -5.29
CA GLU A 10 5.37 11.51 -4.60
C GLU A 10 4.11 11.36 -3.74
N HIS A 11 3.27 12.38 -3.60
CA HIS A 11 1.96 12.20 -2.96
C HIS A 11 1.07 11.35 -3.87
N GLY A 12 -0.09 10.90 -3.38
CA GLY A 12 -1.02 10.23 -4.27
C GLY A 12 -2.47 10.60 -4.07
N GLU A 13 -3.26 10.25 -5.07
CA GLU A 13 -4.63 10.69 -5.25
C GLU A 13 -5.49 9.48 -5.64
N VAL A 14 -6.71 9.43 -5.11
CA VAL A 14 -7.71 8.46 -5.58
C VAL A 14 -8.39 8.99 -6.84
N VAL A 15 -8.04 8.43 -8.01
CA VAL A 15 -8.50 8.90 -9.32
C VAL A 15 -9.73 8.15 -9.86
N ALA A 16 -10.01 6.97 -9.31
CA ALA A 16 -11.21 6.21 -9.61
C ALA A 16 -11.63 5.37 -8.39
N GLU A 17 -12.93 5.22 -8.19
CA GLU A 17 -13.47 4.44 -7.09
C GLU A 17 -14.78 3.76 -7.50
N SER A 18 -14.98 2.53 -7.03
CA SER A 18 -16.25 1.83 -6.99
C SER A 18 -16.47 1.33 -5.57
N LYS A 19 -17.48 1.89 -4.89
CA LYS A 19 -17.74 1.66 -3.46
C LYS A 19 -19.16 1.17 -3.21
N ARG A 20 -19.37 0.60 -2.02
CA ARG A 20 -20.70 0.32 -1.48
C ARG A 20 -21.41 1.67 -1.19
N PRO A 21 -22.73 1.80 -1.45
CA PRO A 21 -23.42 3.09 -1.35
C PRO A 21 -23.41 3.73 0.05
N ASP A 22 -23.27 2.94 1.10
CA ASP A 22 -23.26 3.34 2.51
C ASP A 22 -21.91 3.88 3.01
N LEU A 23 -20.81 3.70 2.29
CA LEU A 23 -19.47 4.17 2.68
C LEU A 23 -19.22 5.61 2.19
N ASP A 24 -18.42 6.38 2.92
CA ASP A 24 -17.97 7.69 2.44
C ASP A 24 -17.03 7.53 1.22
N PRO A 25 -17.15 8.39 0.19
CA PRO A 25 -16.28 8.34 -0.97
C PRO A 25 -14.86 8.81 -0.65
N TYR A 26 -13.86 8.14 -1.23
CA TYR A 26 -12.46 8.56 -1.19
C TYR A 26 -11.98 9.22 -2.49
N ILE A 27 -12.76 9.13 -3.56
CA ILE A 27 -12.47 9.77 -4.85
C ILE A 27 -12.09 11.25 -4.70
N GLY A 28 -10.98 11.65 -5.32
CA GLY A 28 -10.44 13.02 -5.30
C GLY A 28 -9.67 13.40 -4.04
N LEU A 29 -9.52 12.51 -3.05
CA LEU A 29 -8.68 12.77 -1.89
C LEU A 29 -7.20 12.58 -2.22
N HIS A 30 -6.39 13.50 -1.69
CA HIS A 30 -4.93 13.47 -1.78
C HIS A 30 -4.32 13.05 -0.44
N TYR A 31 -3.33 12.17 -0.52
CA TYR A 31 -2.61 11.61 0.61
C TYR A 31 -1.12 11.90 0.48
N PRO A 32 -0.45 12.26 1.59
CA PRO A 32 0.96 12.65 1.55
C PRO A 32 1.86 11.49 1.11
N SER A 33 3.03 11.80 0.56
CA SER A 33 4.03 10.79 0.15
C SER A 33 4.46 9.87 1.29
N THR A 34 4.39 10.37 2.53
CA THR A 34 4.66 9.64 3.76
C THR A 34 3.69 8.50 4.01
N ASP A 35 2.48 8.48 3.41
CA ASP A 35 1.53 7.38 3.61
C ASP A 35 1.95 6.10 2.85
N ILE A 36 2.85 6.23 1.88
CA ILE A 36 3.47 5.09 1.21
C ILE A 36 4.94 5.44 1.00
N PRO A 37 5.84 5.16 1.96
CA PRO A 37 7.28 5.43 1.82
C PRO A 37 7.94 4.81 0.58
N GLN A 38 9.15 5.24 0.24
CA GLN A 38 9.80 4.80 -1.00
C GLN A 38 10.11 3.28 -1.00
N ALA A 39 10.47 2.72 0.16
CA ALA A 39 10.92 1.34 0.25
C ALA A 39 9.84 0.31 -0.11
N SER A 40 8.56 0.55 0.20
CA SER A 40 7.47 -0.36 -0.23
C SER A 40 6.90 -0.02 -1.57
N ARG A 41 7.07 1.20 -2.09
CA ARG A 41 6.90 1.40 -3.54
C ARG A 41 7.88 0.50 -4.29
N PHE A 42 9.14 0.46 -3.84
CA PHE A 42 10.14 -0.44 -4.39
C PHE A 42 9.75 -1.93 -4.20
N LEU A 43 9.29 -2.34 -3.01
CA LEU A 43 8.83 -3.71 -2.83
C LEU A 43 7.58 -4.06 -3.64
N PHE A 44 6.71 -3.09 -3.99
CA PHE A 44 5.60 -3.33 -4.90
C PHE A 44 6.05 -3.52 -6.36
N LYS A 45 7.23 -3.00 -6.75
CA LYS A 45 7.85 -3.34 -8.05
C LYS A 45 8.22 -4.83 -8.12
N GLN A 46 8.70 -5.38 -7.00
CA GLN A 46 9.09 -6.80 -6.89
C GLN A 46 7.88 -7.73 -6.65
N ASN A 47 7.05 -7.38 -5.66
CA ASN A 47 5.88 -8.12 -5.23
C ASN A 47 4.61 -7.36 -5.62
N ARG A 48 4.06 -7.71 -6.79
CA ARG A 48 2.97 -6.95 -7.42
C ARG A 48 1.63 -7.07 -6.71
N VAL A 49 1.47 -8.02 -5.79
CA VAL A 49 0.21 -8.26 -5.08
C VAL A 49 0.51 -8.47 -3.60
N ARG A 50 -0.26 -7.79 -2.74
CA ARG A 50 -0.21 -7.96 -1.29
C ARG A 50 -1.62 -8.09 -0.74
N MET A 51 -1.86 -9.10 0.10
CA MET A 51 -3.13 -9.33 0.78
C MET A 51 -2.93 -9.25 2.29
N ILE A 52 -3.88 -8.61 2.97
CA ILE A 52 -4.03 -8.58 4.43
C ILE A 52 -5.48 -8.95 4.69
N VAL A 53 -5.70 -10.09 5.35
CA VAL A 53 -7.06 -10.61 5.61
C VAL A 53 -7.70 -9.93 6.81
N ASP A 54 -6.92 -9.61 7.83
CA ASP A 54 -7.38 -8.93 9.05
C ASP A 54 -6.23 -8.12 9.65
N CYS A 55 -6.40 -6.81 9.80
CA CYS A 55 -5.43 -5.93 10.44
C CYS A 55 -5.39 -6.06 11.97
N ASN A 56 -6.43 -6.63 12.59
CA ASN A 56 -6.52 -6.81 14.03
C ASN A 56 -6.02 -8.19 14.49
N ALA A 57 -5.73 -9.09 13.54
CA ALA A 57 -5.20 -10.40 13.85
C ALA A 57 -3.81 -10.29 14.48
N THR A 58 -3.59 -11.05 15.56
CA THR A 58 -2.28 -11.11 16.22
C THR A 58 -1.25 -11.78 15.30
N PRO A 59 -0.11 -11.12 15.00
CA PRO A 59 0.94 -11.73 14.19
C PRO A 59 1.48 -13.02 14.81
N VAL A 60 1.65 -14.05 13.99
CA VAL A 60 2.22 -15.34 14.42
C VAL A 60 3.73 -15.32 14.21
N GLN A 61 4.48 -15.66 15.26
CA GLN A 61 5.94 -15.74 15.18
C GLN A 61 6.37 -16.95 14.35
N VAL A 62 7.39 -16.74 13.51
CA VAL A 62 8.02 -17.82 12.74
C VAL A 62 9.12 -18.44 13.60
N VAL A 63 9.03 -19.74 13.86
CA VAL A 63 10.12 -20.49 14.50
C VAL A 63 11.24 -20.68 13.48
N GLN A 64 12.45 -20.26 13.83
CA GLN A 64 13.64 -20.31 12.98
C GLN A 64 14.75 -21.09 13.69
N ASP A 65 15.65 -21.68 12.91
CA ASP A 65 16.83 -22.36 13.43
C ASP A 65 17.82 -21.35 14.06
N GLU A 66 18.40 -21.68 15.21
CA GLU A 66 19.33 -20.79 15.93
C GLU A 66 20.65 -20.57 15.17
N GLY A 67 20.98 -21.42 14.20
CA GLY A 67 22.15 -21.27 13.33
C GLY A 67 22.00 -20.20 12.26
N LEU A 68 20.82 -19.60 12.09
CA LEU A 68 20.61 -18.49 11.16
C LEU A 68 21.22 -17.20 11.71
N MET A 69 22.19 -16.64 10.98
CA MET A 69 22.84 -15.37 11.31
C MET A 69 21.91 -14.16 11.28
N GLN A 70 20.75 -14.28 10.62
CA GLN A 70 19.77 -13.22 10.47
C GLN A 70 18.36 -13.79 10.31
N PRO A 71 17.31 -13.02 10.63
CA PRO A 71 15.94 -13.46 10.43
C PRO A 71 15.63 -13.81 8.97
N LEU A 72 14.74 -14.78 8.76
CA LEU A 72 14.25 -15.12 7.42
C LEU A 72 13.67 -13.89 6.69
N CYS A 73 14.09 -13.71 5.44
CA CYS A 73 13.54 -12.66 4.59
C CYS A 73 12.16 -13.07 4.07
N LEU A 74 11.11 -12.50 4.68
CA LEU A 74 9.71 -12.76 4.30
C LEU A 74 9.16 -11.79 3.25
N VAL A 75 10.01 -10.97 2.62
CA VAL A 75 9.59 -9.91 1.69
C VAL A 75 8.63 -10.43 0.60
N GLY A 76 8.89 -11.60 0.03
CA GLY A 76 8.05 -12.24 -0.98
C GLY A 76 6.97 -13.20 -0.46
N SER A 77 6.81 -13.33 0.86
CA SER A 77 5.79 -14.20 1.44
C SER A 77 4.40 -13.56 1.35
N THR A 78 3.42 -14.32 0.86
CA THR A 78 2.02 -13.88 0.77
C THR A 78 1.35 -13.73 2.14
N LEU A 79 1.86 -14.43 3.15
CA LEU A 79 1.35 -14.42 4.53
C LEU A 79 2.13 -13.46 5.45
N ARG A 80 2.99 -12.61 4.88
CA ARG A 80 3.76 -11.66 5.68
C ARG A 80 2.83 -10.69 6.41
N ALA A 81 2.95 -10.67 7.74
CA ALA A 81 2.19 -9.77 8.60
C ALA A 81 2.42 -8.29 8.22
N PRO A 82 1.41 -7.42 8.35
CA PRO A 82 1.60 -5.98 8.23
C PRO A 82 2.40 -5.41 9.40
N HIS A 83 3.15 -4.34 9.16
CA HIS A 83 3.73 -3.53 10.23
C HIS A 83 2.63 -3.05 11.18
N GLY A 84 2.95 -2.93 12.48
CA GLY A 84 2.01 -2.41 13.48
C GLY A 84 1.48 -1.01 13.13
N CYS A 85 2.32 -0.15 12.56
CA CYS A 85 1.90 1.18 12.09
C CYS A 85 0.85 1.10 10.97
N HIS A 86 1.05 0.22 9.98
CA HIS A 86 0.10 0.05 8.89
C HIS A 86 -1.19 -0.65 9.33
N ALA A 87 -1.07 -1.63 10.25
CA ALA A 87 -2.23 -2.27 10.87
C ALA A 87 -3.10 -1.24 11.63
N GLN A 88 -2.47 -0.35 12.41
CA GLN A 88 -3.17 0.73 13.10
C GLN A 88 -3.79 1.74 12.12
N TYR A 89 -3.09 2.09 11.04
CA TYR A 89 -3.64 2.96 10.01
C TYR A 89 -4.88 2.36 9.35
N MET A 90 -4.84 1.06 9.01
CA MET A 90 -6.00 0.32 8.50
C MET A 90 -7.17 0.35 9.49
N ALA A 91 -6.89 0.09 10.78
CA ALA A 91 -7.90 0.17 11.83
C ALA A 91 -8.51 1.57 11.96
N ASN A 92 -7.69 2.63 11.88
CA ASN A 92 -8.13 4.01 11.94
C ASN A 92 -8.99 4.39 10.73
N MET A 93 -8.68 3.87 9.54
CA MET A 93 -9.53 4.08 8.34
C MET A 93 -10.78 3.18 8.32
N GLY A 94 -10.96 2.28 9.29
CA GLY A 94 -12.07 1.32 9.29
C GLY A 94 -11.94 0.22 8.24
N SER A 95 -10.73 -0.03 7.73
CA SER A 95 -10.41 -1.09 6.77
C SER A 95 -9.91 -2.33 7.52
N ILE A 96 -10.68 -3.41 7.52
CA ILE A 96 -10.30 -4.65 8.23
C ILE A 96 -9.39 -5.51 7.35
N ALA A 97 -9.79 -5.70 6.09
CA ALA A 97 -9.00 -6.42 5.10
C ALA A 97 -8.63 -5.50 3.94
N SER A 98 -7.46 -5.75 3.37
CA SER A 98 -6.92 -5.02 2.23
C SER A 98 -6.29 -5.98 1.22
N LEU A 99 -6.61 -5.80 -0.05
CA LEU A 99 -5.84 -6.34 -1.17
C LEU A 99 -5.25 -5.15 -1.92
N ALA A 100 -3.93 -5.09 -2.07
CA ALA A 100 -3.22 -4.09 -2.86
C ALA A 100 -2.55 -4.75 -4.07
N MET A 101 -2.80 -4.23 -5.27
CA MET A 101 -2.10 -4.67 -6.49
C MET A 101 -1.38 -3.51 -7.13
N ALA A 102 -0.13 -3.71 -7.53
CA ALA A 102 0.70 -2.74 -8.21
C ALA A 102 0.39 -2.71 -9.70
N VAL A 103 0.01 -1.54 -10.22
CA VAL A 103 0.06 -1.26 -11.67
C VAL A 103 1.47 -0.77 -12.01
N ILE A 104 2.07 -1.33 -13.05
CA ILE A 104 3.39 -0.93 -13.54
C ILE A 104 3.26 -0.62 -15.02
N ILE A 105 3.59 0.61 -15.39
CA ILE A 105 3.65 1.06 -16.78
C ILE A 105 5.13 1.19 -17.18
N ASN A 106 5.52 0.43 -18.20
CA ASN A 106 6.82 0.58 -18.86
C ASN A 106 6.66 1.64 -19.95
N GLY A 107 7.34 2.79 -19.82
CA GLY A 107 7.42 3.77 -20.91
C GLY A 107 8.40 3.30 -21.99
N ASN A 108 8.10 3.54 -23.27
CA ASN A 108 8.92 3.15 -24.42
C ASN A 108 9.31 4.39 -25.27
N ASP A 109 9.50 5.55 -24.66
CA ASP A 109 9.45 6.81 -25.40
C ASP A 109 10.51 7.77 -24.83
N GLY A 110 11.56 8.02 -25.63
CA GLY A 110 12.75 8.77 -25.25
C GLY A 110 12.56 10.27 -25.13
N GLU A 111 11.74 10.71 -24.18
CA GLU A 111 11.71 12.10 -23.72
C GLU A 111 12.38 12.19 -22.35
N THR A 112 13.52 12.90 -22.31
CA THR A 112 14.37 13.11 -21.14
C THR A 112 13.59 13.80 -20.02
N CYS A 113 13.07 13.01 -19.10
CA CYS A 113 12.73 13.46 -17.76
C CYS A 113 14.00 13.39 -16.91
N TRP A 114 14.31 14.46 -16.19
CA TRP A 114 15.48 14.60 -15.32
C TRP A 114 15.33 13.73 -14.07
N TRP A 115 15.37 12.42 -14.26
CA TRP A 115 15.52 11.40 -13.23
C TRP A 115 16.43 10.32 -13.80
N GLU A 116 17.74 10.55 -13.75
CA GLU A 116 18.73 9.49 -13.96
C GLU A 116 18.64 8.51 -12.78
N ASP A 117 17.62 7.63 -12.78
CA ASP A 117 17.62 6.28 -12.16
C ASP A 117 16.31 5.46 -12.25
N CYS A 118 15.28 5.85 -13.03
CA CYS A 118 13.98 5.16 -12.95
C CYS A 118 13.62 4.34 -14.20
N ASN A 119 14.06 3.07 -14.23
CA ASN A 119 13.40 2.04 -15.02
C ASN A 119 11.92 1.91 -14.59
N GLY A 120 11.02 2.46 -15.43
CA GLY A 120 9.68 1.94 -15.73
C GLY A 120 8.69 1.76 -14.57
N VAL A 121 8.26 2.83 -13.91
CA VAL A 121 6.94 2.86 -13.22
C VAL A 121 6.32 4.24 -13.42
N VAL A 122 5.48 4.39 -14.45
CA VAL A 122 4.54 5.50 -14.48
C VAL A 122 3.27 5.03 -13.76
N GLY A 123 3.10 5.43 -12.50
CA GLY A 123 1.91 5.14 -11.71
C GLY A 123 1.86 3.74 -11.08
N LEU A 124 2.34 3.62 -9.83
CA LEU A 124 1.95 2.51 -8.95
C LEU A 124 0.46 2.66 -8.62
N GLY A 125 -0.40 2.14 -9.49
CA GLY A 125 -1.85 2.10 -9.27
C GLY A 125 -2.17 1.08 -8.20
N CYS A 126 -2.23 1.44 -6.91
CA CYS A 126 -2.65 0.49 -5.87
C CYS A 126 -4.15 0.24 -6.00
N PHE A 127 -4.53 -0.92 -6.54
CA PHE A 127 -5.91 -1.39 -6.42
C PHE A 127 -6.15 -1.84 -4.99
N ALA A 128 -6.86 -1.05 -4.20
CA ALA A 128 -7.23 -1.42 -2.83
C ALA A 128 -8.67 -1.97 -2.79
N ILE A 129 -8.84 -3.24 -2.41
CA ILE A 129 -10.13 -3.75 -1.93
C ILE A 129 -10.17 -3.56 -0.43
N ILE A 130 -10.80 -2.48 0.02
CA ILE A 130 -11.09 -2.25 1.44
C ILE A 130 -12.40 -2.98 1.75
N THR A 131 -12.36 -4.01 2.58
CA THR A 131 -13.59 -4.56 3.18
C THR A 131 -13.76 -3.87 4.53
N SER A 132 -14.60 -2.83 4.55
CA SER A 132 -14.99 -2.17 5.80
C SER A 132 -16.25 -2.83 6.36
N ALA A 133 -16.26 -3.08 7.67
CA ALA A 133 -17.46 -3.51 8.38
C ALA A 133 -18.36 -2.35 8.81
N ARG A 134 -17.87 -1.09 8.93
CA ARG A 134 -18.66 0.07 9.42
C ARG A 134 -18.07 1.43 9.02
N CYS A 135 -18.97 2.40 8.79
CA CYS A 135 -18.68 3.82 8.54
C CYS A 135 -18.08 4.51 9.77
N ILE A 136 -16.97 5.22 9.60
CA ILE A 136 -16.51 6.23 10.55
C ILE A 136 -15.94 7.40 9.76
N SER A 137 -16.46 8.61 10.01
CA SER A 137 -15.85 9.86 9.62
C SER A 137 -14.73 10.19 10.60
N ILE A 138 -13.47 10.19 10.16
CA ILE A 138 -12.35 10.72 10.95
C ILE A 138 -11.58 11.73 10.09
N PRO A 139 -11.48 13.00 10.53
CA PRO A 139 -10.56 13.95 9.94
C PRO A 139 -9.18 13.85 10.63
N PHE A 140 -8.17 14.28 9.88
CA PHE A 140 -6.80 14.62 10.27
C PHE A 140 -5.69 13.53 10.33
N SER A 141 -4.78 13.73 9.36
CA SER A 141 -3.32 13.61 9.40
C SER A 141 -2.68 12.24 9.60
N ALA A 142 -2.28 11.69 8.45
CA ALA A 142 -0.93 11.20 8.15
C ALA A 142 -0.26 10.35 9.22
N ILE A 143 -0.44 9.04 9.11
CA ILE A 143 0.57 8.09 9.55
C ILE A 143 0.53 6.90 8.59
N ALA A 144 1.51 6.78 7.71
CA ALA A 144 1.93 5.44 7.35
C ALA A 144 3.45 5.30 7.42
N LEU A 145 3.86 4.13 7.90
CA LEU A 145 5.19 3.60 7.69
C LEU A 145 5.03 2.18 7.16
N GLN A 146 5.93 1.83 6.26
CA GLN A 146 6.03 0.52 5.63
C GLN A 146 6.85 -0.46 6.46
N PHE A 147 6.45 -1.73 6.30
CA PHE A 147 7.08 -3.01 6.65
C PHE A 147 6.75 -3.67 7.96
#